data_AF-A0A6P2BTW4-F1
#
_entry.id   AF-A0A6P2BTW4-F1
#
_cell.length_a   1.000
_cell.length_b   1.000
_cell.length_c   1.000
_cell.angle_alpha   90.00
_cell.angle_beta   90.00
_cell.angle_gamma   90.00
#
_symmetry.space_group_name_H-M   'P 1'
#
loop_
_entity.id
_entity.type
_entity.pdbx_description
1 polymer ?
#
loop_
_entity_poly.entity_id
_entity_poly.type
_entity_poly.pdbx_seq_one_letter_code
_entity_poly.pdbx_strand_id
1 'polypeptide(L)'
;MIGDLFDSPWKIAIIAILIIVLFGSRKLPAAARSLGQSMRILKKEVQGLHEDEPTEPASAATFQAPQPQIEAAAADAGAQAQIDALSKQLADLQQSVKTSDGAQAK
;
A
#
# COMPACT_ATOMS: atom_id res chain seq x y z
N MET A 1 4.16 -33.45 15.45
CA MET A 1 5.36 -32.81 16.03
C MET A 1 5.32 -31.29 15.98
N ILE A 2 4.75 -30.66 14.93
CA ILE A 2 4.64 -29.19 14.83
C ILE A 2 3.39 -28.59 15.50
N GLY A 3 2.30 -29.35 15.63
CA GLY A 3 1.04 -28.84 16.21
C GLY A 3 1.18 -28.32 17.65
N ASP A 4 2.02 -28.96 18.47
CA ASP A 4 2.25 -28.58 19.87
C ASP A 4 2.96 -27.23 20.04
N LEU A 5 3.66 -26.76 19.00
CA LEU A 5 4.38 -25.49 19.01
C LEU A 5 3.44 -24.29 18.87
N PHE A 6 2.27 -24.48 18.25
CA PHE A 6 1.27 -23.44 18.00
C PHE A 6 0.08 -23.50 18.97
N ASP A 7 -0.11 -24.60 19.71
CA ASP A 7 -1.26 -24.76 20.63
C ASP A 7 -1.12 -23.90 21.91
N SER A 8 0.11 -23.51 22.27
CA SER A 8 0.36 -22.70 23.46
C SER A 8 0.52 -21.23 23.08
N PRO A 9 -0.39 -20.34 23.53
CA PRO A 9 -0.33 -18.90 23.20
C PRO A 9 1.00 -18.26 23.65
N TRP A 10 1.64 -18.82 24.69
CA TRP A 10 2.95 -18.38 25.16
C TRP A 10 4.08 -18.62 24.15
N LYS A 11 4.04 -19.75 23.42
CA LYS A 11 5.04 -20.10 22.40
C LYS A 11 4.90 -19.19 21.17
N ILE A 12 3.66 -18.91 20.75
CA ILE A 12 3.37 -17.97 19.66
C ILE A 12 3.93 -16.57 19.97
N ALA A 13 3.76 -16.09 21.20
CA ALA A 13 4.28 -14.78 21.60
C ALA A 13 5.81 -14.70 21.46
N ILE A 14 6.53 -15.75 21.84
CA ILE A 14 8.00 -15.83 21.71
C ILE A 14 8.43 -15.76 20.25
N ILE A 15 7.73 -16.50 19.36
CA ILE A 15 8.04 -16.52 17.93
C ILE A 15 7.73 -15.16 17.29
N ALA A 16 6.61 -14.54 17.66
CA ALA A 16 6.26 -13.20 17.20
C ALA A 16 7.33 -12.17 17.59
N ILE A 17 7.83 -12.23 18.83
CA ILE A 17 8.94 -11.38 19.30
C ILE A 17 10.19 -11.60 18.45
N LEU A 18 10.58 -12.87 18.19
CA LEU A 18 11.72 -13.20 17.34
C LEU A 18 11.60 -12.58 15.94
N ILE A 19 10.43 -12.69 15.29
CA ILE A 19 10.20 -12.10 13.98
C ILE A 19 10.27 -10.56 14.05
N ILE A 20 9.71 -9.93 15.09
CA ILE A 20 9.79 -8.48 15.27
C ILE A 20 11.25 -8.02 15.43
N VAL A 21 12.09 -8.77 16.14
CA VAL A 21 13.52 -8.44 16.31
C VAL A 21 14.30 -8.61 15.01
N LEU A 22 14.05 -9.69 14.26
CA LEU A 22 14.73 -10.00 13.00
C LEU A 22 14.34 -9.05 11.86
N PHE A 23 13.06 -8.75 11.73
CA PHE A 23 12.52 -7.96 10.61
C PHE A 23 12.32 -6.48 10.97
N GLY A 24 12.17 -6.16 12.25
CA GLY A 24 11.84 -4.81 12.73
C GLY A 24 10.33 -4.54 12.76
N SER A 25 9.92 -3.69 13.71
CA SER A 25 8.51 -3.38 13.99
C SER A 25 7.74 -2.73 12.81
N ARG A 26 8.43 -2.07 11.88
CA ARG A 26 7.81 -1.44 10.70
C ARG A 26 7.68 -2.35 9.48
N LYS A 27 8.55 -3.35 9.33
CA LYS A 27 8.60 -4.22 8.13
C LYS A 27 7.58 -5.35 8.18
N LEU A 28 7.35 -5.93 9.37
CA LEU A 28 6.31 -6.95 9.56
C LEU A 28 4.91 -6.47 9.14
N PRO A 29 4.38 -5.36 9.67
CA PRO A 29 3.04 -4.91 9.31
C PRO A 29 2.96 -4.39 7.87
N ALA A 30 4.07 -3.87 7.32
CA ALA A 30 4.12 -3.47 5.91
C ALA A 30 4.03 -4.69 4.98
N ALA A 31 4.82 -5.74 5.24
CA ALA A 31 4.81 -6.98 4.46
C ALA A 31 3.48 -7.74 4.60
N ALA A 32 2.91 -7.81 5.80
CA ALA A 32 1.60 -8.40 6.03
C ALA A 32 0.49 -7.63 5.29
N ARG A 33 0.55 -6.30 5.25
CA ARG A 33 -0.42 -5.48 4.50
C ARG A 33 -0.32 -5.69 3.00
N SER A 34 0.89 -5.67 2.42
CA SER A 34 1.06 -5.90 0.98
C SER A 34 0.64 -7.33 0.59
N LEU A 35 1.03 -8.32 1.39
CA LEU A 35 0.66 -9.72 1.17
C LEU A 35 -0.86 -9.94 1.30
N GLY A 36 -1.50 -9.34 2.30
CA GLY A 36 -2.95 -9.39 2.49
C GLY A 36 -3.73 -8.72 1.36
N GLN A 37 -3.21 -7.63 0.80
CA GLN A 37 -3.79 -6.96 -0.37
C GLN A 37 -3.72 -7.84 -1.62
N SER A 38 -2.58 -8.49 -1.88
CA SER A 38 -2.44 -9.48 -2.96
C SER A 38 -3.33 -10.70 -2.75
N MET A 39 -3.41 -11.23 -1.52
CA MET A 39 -4.27 -12.38 -1.18
C MET A 39 -5.76 -12.06 -1.36
N ARG A 40 -6.18 -10.82 -1.09
CA ARG A 40 -7.57 -10.39 -1.27
C ARG A 40 -7.97 -10.34 -2.74
N ILE A 41 -7.05 -9.93 -3.62
CA ILE A 41 -7.26 -9.92 -5.07
C ILE A 41 -7.38 -11.36 -5.57
N LEU A 42 -6.39 -12.20 -5.23
CA LEU A 42 -6.41 -13.62 -5.59
C LEU A 42 -7.65 -14.34 -5.05
N LYS A 43 -8.07 -14.06 -3.81
CA LYS A 43 -9.27 -14.65 -3.22
C LYS A 43 -10.56 -14.24 -3.96
N LYS A 44 -10.61 -13.06 -4.56
CA LYS A 44 -11.75 -12.62 -5.38
C LYS A 44 -11.76 -13.28 -6.75
N GLU A 45 -10.60 -13.34 -7.41
CA GLU A 45 -10.46 -14.03 -8.69
C GLU A 45 -10.77 -15.52 -8.55
N VAL A 46 -10.25 -16.17 -7.51
CA VAL A 46 -10.51 -17.59 -7.22
C VAL A 46 -11.97 -17.83 -6.77
N GLN A 47 -12.62 -16.89 -6.08
CA GLN A 47 -14.05 -16.99 -5.77
C GLN A 47 -14.91 -16.88 -7.02
N GLY A 48 -14.58 -15.99 -7.97
CA GLY A 48 -15.29 -15.91 -9.25
C GLY A 48 -15.23 -17.20 -10.08
N LEU A 49 -14.23 -18.05 -9.84
CA LEU A 49 -14.16 -19.41 -10.42
C LEU A 49 -14.99 -20.45 -9.64
N HIS A 50 -15.31 -20.20 -8.37
CA HIS A 50 -16.16 -21.05 -7.53
C HIS A 50 -17.63 -20.56 -7.47
N GLU A 51 -17.90 -19.30 -7.83
CA GLU A 51 -19.20 -18.59 -7.75
C GLU A 51 -20.09 -18.76 -9.00
N ASP A 52 -19.83 -19.76 -9.86
CA ASP A 52 -20.87 -20.24 -10.80
C ASP A 52 -22.08 -20.89 -10.05
N GLU A 53 -22.07 -20.89 -8.71
CA GLU A 53 -23.26 -21.02 -7.86
C GLU A 53 -23.53 -19.73 -7.04
N PRO A 54 -24.80 -19.32 -6.89
CA PRO A 54 -25.13 -17.98 -6.42
C PRO A 54 -25.06 -17.86 -4.89
N THR A 55 -24.15 -17.03 -4.36
CA THR A 55 -24.28 -16.44 -3.01
C THR A 55 -23.49 -15.14 -2.89
N GLU A 56 -24.18 -13.99 -2.94
CA GLU A 56 -23.81 -12.77 -2.19
C GLU A 56 -24.47 -12.83 -0.80
N PRO A 57 -24.05 -12.06 0.24
CA PRO A 57 -23.15 -10.89 0.25
C PRO A 57 -22.09 -10.89 1.38
N ALA A 58 -21.08 -10.01 1.30
CA ALA A 58 -20.45 -9.41 2.49
C ALA A 58 -19.62 -8.16 2.17
N SER A 59 -20.31 -7.04 1.99
CA SER A 59 -19.80 -5.73 2.40
C SER A 59 -19.95 -5.62 3.93
N ALA A 60 -18.84 -5.66 4.67
CA ALA A 60 -18.61 -4.93 5.93
C ALA A 60 -17.37 -5.47 6.67
N ALA A 61 -16.35 -4.63 6.82
CA ALA A 61 -15.56 -4.51 8.05
C ALA A 61 -14.63 -3.29 7.93
N THR A 62 -15.23 -2.13 8.14
CA THR A 62 -14.55 -0.93 8.62
C THR A 62 -13.89 -1.26 9.96
N PHE A 63 -12.56 -1.41 9.99
CA PHE A 63 -11.79 -1.21 11.22
C PHE A 63 -11.36 0.25 11.26
N GLN A 64 -12.20 1.08 11.88
CA GLN A 64 -11.77 2.34 12.47
C GLN A 64 -11.20 2.02 13.86
N ALA A 65 -9.91 2.28 14.05
CA ALA A 65 -9.29 2.45 15.36
C ALA A 65 -8.74 3.90 15.44
N PRO A 66 -8.67 4.51 16.64
CA PRO A 66 -8.61 5.95 16.83
C PRO A 66 -7.43 6.66 16.14
N GLN A 67 -7.72 7.86 15.67
CA GLN A 67 -6.90 8.75 14.86
C GLN A 67 -5.51 9.02 15.45
N PRO A 68 -4.48 8.97 14.60
CA PRO A 68 -3.65 10.15 14.36
C PRO A 68 -3.89 10.59 12.91
N GLN A 69 -4.87 11.47 12.72
CA GLN A 69 -5.21 12.11 11.44
C GLN A 69 -4.25 13.28 11.10
N ILE A 70 -2.98 13.16 11.48
CA ILE A 70 -1.94 14.14 11.11
C ILE A 70 -0.78 13.36 10.49
N GLU A 71 -1.04 12.58 9.44
CA GLU A 71 0.02 12.02 8.58
C GLU A 71 -0.57 11.58 7.22
N ALA A 72 -1.80 11.07 7.21
CA ALA A 72 -2.46 10.64 5.97
C ALA A 72 -2.87 11.82 5.05
N ALA A 73 -3.25 12.97 5.61
CA ALA A 73 -3.52 14.18 4.82
C ALA A 73 -2.24 14.82 4.27
N ALA A 74 -1.09 14.62 4.94
CA ALA A 74 0.21 15.13 4.51
C ALA A 74 0.82 14.27 3.39
N ALA A 75 0.55 12.96 3.37
CA ALA A 75 1.03 12.06 2.31
C ALA A 75 0.35 12.35 0.95
N ASP A 76 -0.96 12.59 0.96
CA ASP A 76 -1.72 12.94 -0.26
C ASP A 76 -1.42 14.38 -0.72
N ALA A 77 -1.38 15.35 0.21
CA ALA A 77 -1.01 16.73 -0.10
C ALA A 77 0.44 16.85 -0.61
N GLY A 78 1.37 16.04 -0.06
CA GLY A 78 2.76 15.99 -0.51
C GLY A 78 2.90 15.39 -1.90
N ALA A 79 2.17 14.32 -2.20
CA ALA A 79 2.12 13.72 -3.53
C ALA A 79 1.53 14.70 -4.56
N GLN A 80 0.44 15.38 -4.22
CA GLN A 80 -0.23 16.34 -5.10
C GLN A 80 0.60 17.62 -5.32
N ALA A 81 1.29 18.11 -4.29
CA ALA A 81 2.24 19.22 -4.41
C ALA A 81 3.45 18.86 -5.31
N GLN A 82 3.89 17.60 -5.28
CA GLN A 82 5.00 17.13 -6.11
C GLN A 82 4.59 17.02 -7.60
N ILE A 83 3.35 16.62 -7.87
CA ILE A 83 2.79 16.57 -9.24
C ILE A 83 2.64 17.99 -9.81
N ASP A 84 2.20 18.95 -9.01
CA ASP A 84 2.05 20.36 -9.43
C ASP A 84 3.42 21.03 -9.69
N ALA A 85 4.42 20.74 -8.84
CA ALA A 85 5.79 21.19 -9.07
C ALA A 85 6.38 20.62 -10.36
N LEU A 86 6.11 19.33 -10.65
CA LEU A 86 6.62 18.66 -11.84
C LEU A 86 5.98 19.19 -13.13
N SER A 87 4.67 19.47 -13.11
CA SER A 87 3.95 20.03 -14.26
C SER A 87 4.44 21.44 -14.61
N LYS A 88 4.71 22.27 -13.58
CA LYS A 88 5.26 23.61 -13.74
C LYS A 88 6.67 23.59 -14.33
N GLN A 89 7.49 22.61 -13.95
CA GLN A 89 8.81 22.42 -14.52
C GLN A 89 8.72 22.01 -16.01
N LEU A 90 7.80 21.12 -16.37
CA LEU A 90 7.57 20.77 -17.78
C LEU A 90 7.14 21.99 -18.63
N ALA A 91 6.29 22.86 -18.08
CA ALA A 91 5.85 24.07 -18.76
C ALA A 91 7.01 25.06 -19.02
N ASP A 92 7.88 25.25 -18.02
CA ASP A 92 9.08 26.09 -18.14
C ASP A 92 10.05 25.55 -19.19
N LEU A 93 10.30 24.22 -19.19
CA LEU A 93 11.13 23.58 -20.20
C LEU A 93 10.52 23.71 -21.61
N GLN A 94 9.20 23.58 -21.76
CA GLN A 94 8.56 23.78 -23.06
C GLN A 94 8.66 25.22 -23.56
N GLN A 95 8.62 26.21 -22.65
CA GLN A 95 8.80 27.60 -23.00
C GLN A 95 10.25 27.89 -23.40
N SER A 96 11.22 27.33 -22.68
CA SER A 96 12.64 27.42 -23.01
C SER A 96 12.97 26.75 -24.33
N VAL A 97 12.40 25.58 -24.61
CA VAL A 97 12.54 24.90 -25.91
C VAL A 97 11.90 25.71 -27.03
N LYS A 98 10.70 26.27 -26.83
CA LYS A 98 10.01 27.09 -27.85
C LYS A 98 10.73 28.40 -28.15
N THR A 99 11.38 29.00 -27.17
CA THR A 99 12.24 30.19 -27.36
C THR A 99 13.58 29.84 -28.01
N SER A 100 14.13 28.65 -27.73
CA SER A 100 15.41 28.19 -28.28
C SER A 100 15.30 27.72 -29.74
N ASP A 101 14.19 27.07 -30.11
CA ASP A 101 13.90 26.61 -31.48
C ASP A 101 13.67 27.79 -32.44
N GLY A 102 13.02 28.87 -31.98
CA GLY A 102 12.85 30.11 -32.75
C GLY A 102 14.12 30.95 -32.92
N ALA A 103 15.17 30.70 -32.13
CA ALA A 103 16.45 31.42 -32.21
C ALA A 103 17.51 30.72 -33.09
N GLN A 104 17.29 29.45 -33.47
CA GLN A 104 18.18 28.69 -34.36
C GLN A 104 17.78 28.78 -35.85
N ALA A 105 16.67 29.43 -36.17
CA ALA A 105 16.17 29.59 -37.55
C ALA A 105 16.48 30.98 -38.15
N LYS A 106 17.63 31.57 -37.82
CA LYS A 106 18.10 32.80 -38.47
C LYS A 106 19.53 32.69 -38.95
#